data_AF-A0AAV2QYX2-F1
#
_entry.id   AF-A0AAV2QYX2-F1
#
_cell.length_a   1.000
_cell.length_b   1.000
_cell.length_c   1.000
_cell.angle_alpha   90.00
_cell.angle_beta   90.00
_cell.angle_gamma   90.00
#
_symmetry.space_group_name_H-M   'P 1'
#
loop_
_entity.id
_entity.type
_entity.pdbx_description
1 polymer ?
#
loop_
_entity_poly.entity_id
_entity_poly.type
_entity_poly.pdbx_seq_one_letter_code
_entity_poly.pdbx_strand_id
1 'polypeptide(L)'
;LESHNSHWSDEKIYQETRRIVGALVQQITYRDWLPILLGPKVMAEYNLNVGYFGYRDTYSPAVDPTLKNVFSVAAFRMGHTLPNDILKAAVASNDFPQADHFFNISVLQNAETS
;
A
#
# COMPACT_ATOMS: atom_id res chain seq x y z
N LEU A 1 -21.42 2.32 -2.22
CA LEU A 1 -21.80 2.11 -3.64
C LEU A 1 -23.27 1.69 -3.77
N GLU A 2 -23.74 0.78 -2.92
CA GLU A 2 -25.12 0.30 -2.86
C GLU A 2 -26.17 1.42 -2.75
N SER A 3 -26.01 2.35 -1.80
CA SER A 3 -26.95 3.46 -1.60
C SER A 3 -27.07 4.43 -2.79
N HIS A 4 -26.09 4.46 -3.68
CA HIS A 4 -26.07 5.34 -4.86
C HIS A 4 -26.40 4.59 -6.15
N ASN A 5 -26.34 3.24 -6.14
CA ASN A 5 -26.59 2.38 -7.29
C ASN A 5 -27.43 1.17 -6.88
N SER A 6 -28.65 1.42 -6.41
CA SER A 6 -29.57 0.38 -5.92
C SER A 6 -29.99 -0.66 -6.96
N HIS A 7 -29.69 -0.41 -8.24
CA HIS A 7 -29.95 -1.33 -9.36
C HIS A 7 -28.76 -2.24 -9.68
N TRP A 8 -27.62 -2.08 -9.01
CA TRP A 8 -26.47 -2.96 -9.21
C TRP A 8 -26.66 -4.27 -8.44
N SER A 9 -26.23 -5.37 -9.05
CA SER A 9 -26.08 -6.64 -8.35
C SER A 9 -24.90 -6.60 -7.39
N ASP A 10 -24.92 -7.47 -6.39
CA ASP A 10 -23.84 -7.64 -5.40
C ASP A 10 -22.47 -7.86 -6.07
N GLU A 11 -22.43 -8.67 -7.12
CA GLU A 11 -21.19 -8.92 -7.89
C GLU A 11 -20.64 -7.62 -8.50
N LYS A 12 -21.52 -6.79 -9.06
CA LYS A 12 -21.08 -5.51 -9.64
C LYS A 12 -20.59 -4.56 -8.55
N ILE A 13 -21.26 -4.51 -7.41
CA ILE A 13 -20.81 -3.73 -6.25
C ILE A 13 -19.43 -4.20 -5.79
N TYR A 14 -19.21 -5.51 -5.69
CA TYR A 14 -17.92 -6.09 -5.31
C TYR A 14 -16.81 -5.72 -6.30
N GLN A 15 -17.01 -5.92 -7.59
CA GLN A 15 -15.97 -5.65 -8.59
C GLN A 15 -15.63 -4.15 -8.69
N GLU A 16 -16.64 -3.26 -8.63
CA GLU A 16 -16.38 -1.82 -8.63
C GLU A 16 -15.69 -1.37 -7.34
N THR A 17 -16.06 -1.93 -6.19
CA THR A 17 -15.34 -1.68 -4.93
C THR A 17 -13.88 -2.13 -5.03
N ARG A 18 -13.63 -3.35 -5.52
CA ARG A 18 -12.29 -3.90 -5.74
C ARG A 18 -11.47 -3.02 -6.69
N ARG A 19 -12.10 -2.52 -7.77
CA ARG A 19 -11.46 -1.60 -8.72
C ARG A 19 -11.05 -0.29 -8.06
N ILE A 20 -11.92 0.31 -7.26
CA ILE A 20 -11.63 1.55 -6.53
C ILE A 20 -10.49 1.33 -5.53
N VAL A 21 -10.52 0.25 -4.75
CA VAL A 21 -9.44 -0.08 -3.81
C VAL A 21 -8.11 -0.29 -4.54
N GLY A 22 -8.11 -0.97 -5.68
CA GLY A 22 -6.91 -1.11 -6.52
C GLY A 22 -6.35 0.24 -6.98
N ALA A 23 -7.21 1.16 -7.40
CA ALA A 23 -6.80 2.52 -7.78
C ALA A 23 -6.24 3.30 -6.59
N LEU A 24 -6.83 3.16 -5.39
CA LEU A 24 -6.33 3.79 -4.16
C LEU A 24 -4.94 3.27 -3.77
N VAL A 25 -4.73 1.95 -3.83
CA VAL A 25 -3.41 1.35 -3.57
C VAL A 25 -2.37 1.90 -4.54
N GLN A 26 -2.68 1.97 -5.84
CA GLN A 26 -1.78 2.56 -6.84
C GLN A 26 -1.50 4.03 -6.57
N GLN A 27 -2.53 4.83 -6.27
CA GLN A 27 -2.38 6.25 -5.96
C GLN A 27 -1.44 6.48 -4.77
N ILE A 28 -1.68 5.80 -3.65
CA ILE A 28 -0.83 5.89 -2.45
C ILE A 28 0.59 5.44 -2.78
N THR A 29 0.75 4.34 -3.52
CA THR A 29 2.05 3.80 -3.90
C THR A 29 2.87 4.79 -4.73
N TYR A 30 2.31 5.31 -5.82
CA TYR A 30 3.05 6.16 -6.77
C TYR A 30 3.14 7.62 -6.35
N ARG A 31 2.10 8.16 -5.70
CA ARG A 31 2.09 9.57 -5.27
C ARG A 31 2.79 9.77 -3.91
N ASP A 32 2.62 8.85 -2.97
CA ASP A 32 3.00 9.08 -1.58
C ASP A 32 4.23 8.24 -1.18
N TRP A 33 4.26 6.94 -1.50
CA TRP A 33 5.32 6.04 -1.02
C TRP A 33 6.60 6.03 -1.89
N LEU A 34 6.48 5.85 -3.21
CA LEU A 34 7.63 5.79 -4.12
C LEU A 34 8.51 7.05 -4.10
N PRO A 35 7.97 8.29 -4.01
CA PRO A 35 8.82 9.48 -3.92
C PRO A 35 9.69 9.50 -2.66
N ILE A 36 9.17 9.01 -1.53
CA ILE A 36 9.92 8.90 -0.27
C ILE A 36 11.03 7.86 -0.42
N LEU A 37 10.73 6.74 -1.08
CA LEU A 37 11.65 5.61 -1.22
C LEU A 37 12.78 5.88 -2.23
N LEU A 38 12.44 6.38 -3.43
CA LEU A 38 13.33 6.48 -4.58
C LEU A 38 13.93 7.88 -4.75
N GLY A 39 13.30 8.89 -4.15
CA GLY A 39 13.68 10.29 -4.31
C GLY A 39 13.31 10.88 -5.69
N PRO A 40 13.39 12.22 -5.83
CA PRO A 40 12.86 12.94 -6.99
C PRO A 40 13.61 12.62 -8.30
N LYS A 41 14.89 12.27 -8.24
CA LYS A 41 15.72 11.98 -9.43
C LYS A 41 15.24 10.73 -10.15
N VAL A 42 15.11 9.62 -9.42
CA VAL A 42 14.67 8.33 -9.97
C VAL A 42 13.21 8.41 -10.41
N MET A 43 12.36 9.10 -9.64
CA MET A 43 10.96 9.35 -10.03
C MET A 43 10.86 10.07 -11.39
N ALA A 44 11.71 11.05 -11.66
CA ALA A 44 11.75 11.75 -12.93
C ALA A 44 12.33 10.89 -14.05
N GLU A 45 13.44 10.18 -13.79
CA GLU A 45 14.12 9.32 -14.77
C GLU A 45 13.19 8.22 -15.32
N TYR A 46 12.43 7.57 -14.45
CA TYR A 46 11.49 6.51 -14.83
C TYR A 46 10.08 7.03 -15.09
N ASN A 47 9.88 8.36 -15.12
CA ASN A 47 8.60 9.00 -15.41
C ASN A 47 7.44 8.48 -14.53
N LEU A 48 7.72 8.27 -13.23
CA LEU A 48 6.81 7.69 -12.25
C LEU A 48 5.91 8.73 -11.57
N ASN A 49 6.17 10.02 -11.79
CA ASN A 49 5.40 11.10 -11.18
C ASN A 49 3.94 11.08 -11.65
N VAL A 50 3.02 11.13 -10.68
CA VAL A 50 1.57 11.21 -10.94
C VAL A 50 1.20 12.68 -11.20
N GLY A 51 0.49 12.94 -12.29
CA GLY A 51 -0.04 14.27 -12.58
C GLY A 51 -1.14 14.68 -11.59
N TYR A 52 -1.23 15.97 -11.26
CA TYR A 52 -2.25 16.48 -10.33
C TYR A 52 -3.68 16.39 -10.89
N PHE A 53 -3.84 16.44 -12.21
CA PHE A 53 -5.13 16.39 -12.90
C PHE A 53 -5.03 15.62 -14.21
N GLY A 54 -6.14 14.96 -14.57
CA GLY A 54 -6.33 14.33 -15.88
C GLY A 54 -5.97 12.85 -15.94
N TYR A 55 -6.27 12.25 -17.10
CA TYR A 55 -5.91 10.88 -17.43
C TYR A 55 -4.54 10.87 -18.11
N ARG A 56 -3.63 10.02 -17.63
CA ARG A 56 -2.34 9.78 -18.28
C ARG A 56 -2.33 8.36 -18.85
N ASP A 57 -2.39 8.24 -20.17
CA ASP A 57 -2.22 6.95 -20.83
C ASP A 57 -0.73 6.62 -20.96
N THR A 58 -0.25 5.73 -20.10
CA THR A 58 1.09 5.15 -20.22
C THR A 58 1.05 3.66 -20.50
N TYR A 59 -0.11 3.15 -20.90
CA TYR A 59 -0.24 1.74 -21.19
C TYR A 59 0.53 1.40 -22.46
N SER A 60 1.36 0.37 -22.38
CA SER A 60 2.01 -0.23 -23.53
C SER A 60 1.90 -1.75 -23.42
N PRO A 61 1.32 -2.43 -24.42
CA PRO A 61 1.18 -3.89 -24.40
C PRO A 61 2.54 -4.62 -24.52
N ALA A 62 3.61 -3.88 -24.85
CA ALA A 62 4.97 -4.44 -24.94
C ALA A 62 5.68 -4.51 -23.57
N VAL A 63 5.11 -3.91 -22.51
CA VAL A 63 5.68 -3.94 -21.17
C VAL A 63 5.40 -5.30 -20.52
N ASP A 64 6.44 -5.98 -20.03
CA ASP A 64 6.32 -7.18 -19.22
C ASP A 64 6.01 -6.81 -17.75
N PRO A 65 4.80 -7.10 -17.24
CA PRO A 65 4.42 -6.76 -15.87
C PRO A 65 4.90 -7.80 -14.84
N THR A 66 5.67 -8.81 -15.25
CA THR A 66 6.11 -9.90 -14.36
C THR A 66 7.09 -9.40 -13.31
N LEU A 67 6.90 -9.83 -12.06
CA LEU A 67 7.81 -9.54 -10.96
C LEU A 67 9.18 -10.17 -11.20
N LYS A 68 10.24 -9.35 -11.21
CA LYS A 68 11.61 -9.84 -11.34
C LYS A 68 12.06 -10.49 -10.03
N ASN A 69 12.69 -11.67 -10.12
CA ASN A 69 13.16 -12.42 -8.95
C ASN A 69 14.07 -11.58 -8.03
N VAL A 70 15.01 -10.82 -8.59
CA VAL A 70 15.89 -9.91 -7.82
C VAL A 70 15.13 -8.94 -6.93
N PHE A 71 13.96 -8.48 -7.39
CA PHE A 71 13.12 -7.58 -6.61
C PHE A 71 12.50 -8.30 -5.41
N SER A 72 11.97 -9.51 -5.60
CA SER A 72 11.31 -10.28 -4.53
C SER A 72 12.27 -10.83 -3.48
N VAL A 73 13.47 -11.29 -3.88
CA VAL A 73 14.40 -11.96 -2.97
C VAL A 73 15.37 -11.01 -2.26
N ALA A 74 15.63 -9.84 -2.85
CA ALA A 74 16.62 -8.90 -2.34
C ALA A 74 16.07 -7.49 -2.18
N ALA A 75 15.72 -6.81 -3.28
CA ALA A 75 15.46 -5.37 -3.24
C ALA A 75 14.32 -5.01 -2.26
N PHE A 76 13.19 -5.71 -2.32
CA PHE A 76 12.05 -5.39 -1.47
C PHE A 76 12.23 -5.80 0.00
N ARG A 77 13.27 -6.59 0.33
CA ARG A 77 13.66 -6.87 1.73
C ARG A 77 14.33 -5.68 2.41
N MET A 78 14.58 -4.58 1.70
CA MET A 78 14.94 -3.29 2.32
C MET A 78 13.95 -2.90 3.43
N GLY A 79 12.69 -3.34 3.33
CA GLY A 79 11.70 -3.17 4.39
C GLY A 79 12.12 -3.75 5.75
N HIS A 80 13.05 -4.71 5.82
CA HIS A 80 13.55 -5.26 7.08
C HIS A 80 14.53 -4.35 7.83
N THR A 81 15.01 -3.26 7.23
CA THR A 81 15.85 -2.27 7.93
C THR A 81 15.05 -1.11 8.52
N LEU A 82 13.72 -1.10 8.34
CA LEU A 82 12.83 -0.03 8.78
C LEU A 82 12.21 -0.23 10.18
N PRO A 83 11.93 -1.46 10.64
CA PRO A 83 11.31 -1.67 11.95
C PRO A 83 12.24 -1.24 13.08
N ASN A 84 11.65 -0.64 14.13
CA ASN A 84 12.34 -0.39 15.39
C ASN A 84 12.26 -1.63 16.29
N ASP A 85 13.27 -1.82 17.15
CA ASP A 85 13.33 -2.92 18.12
C ASP A 85 12.18 -2.87 19.16
N ILE A 86 11.60 -1.69 19.35
CA ILE A 86 10.50 -1.44 20.28
C ILE A 86 9.33 -0.83 19.50
N LEU A 87 8.16 -1.44 19.61
CA LEU A 87 6.92 -0.86 19.12
C LEU A 87 6.26 -0.05 20.23
N LYS A 88 5.93 1.20 19.89
CA LYS A 88 5.21 2.11 20.77
C LYS A 88 3.74 2.10 20.39
N ALA A 89 2.89 1.58 21.27
CA ALA A 89 1.45 1.70 21.11
C ALA A 89 1.00 3.07 21.62
N ALA A 90 0.25 3.83 20.82
CA ALA A 90 -0.27 5.14 21.24
C ALA A 90 -1.28 5.03 22.41
N VAL A 91 -1.89 3.86 22.59
CA VAL A 91 -3.00 3.60 23.55
C VAL A 91 -2.54 2.86 24.80
N ALA A 92 -1.40 2.18 24.76
CA ALA A 92 -0.82 1.48 25.91
C ALA A 92 0.53 2.10 26.23
N SER A 93 0.69 2.67 27.43
CA SER A 93 1.94 3.27 27.92
C SER A 93 3.08 2.26 28.16
N ASN A 94 2.99 1.07 27.57
CA ASN A 94 3.98 0.02 27.67
C ASN A 94 4.75 -0.08 26.34
N ASP A 95 6.06 -0.04 26.45
CA ASP A 95 6.96 -0.41 25.36
C ASP A 95 6.91 -1.94 25.21
N PHE A 96 6.67 -2.42 23.99
CA PHE A 96 6.60 -3.85 23.70
C PHE A 96 7.78 -4.27 22.81
N PRO A 97 8.56 -5.29 23.20
CA PRO A 97 9.63 -5.82 22.36
C PRO A 97 9.10 -6.35 21.03
N GLN A 98 9.79 -6.07 19.92
CA GLN A 98 9.38 -6.52 18.59
C GLN A 98 9.19 -8.05 18.50
N ALA A 99 9.98 -8.84 19.23
CA ALA A 99 9.89 -10.30 19.26
C ALA A 99 8.52 -10.81 19.75
N ASP A 100 7.87 -10.07 20.64
CA ASP A 100 6.62 -10.49 21.29
C ASP A 100 5.37 -10.14 20.46
N HIS A 101 5.54 -9.48 19.31
CA HIS A 101 4.45 -9.09 18.40
C HIS A 101 4.14 -10.09 17.31
N PHE A 102 5.10 -10.93 16.93
CA PHE A 102 4.86 -11.89 15.86
C PHE A 102 3.73 -12.83 16.28
N PHE A 103 2.67 -12.86 15.45
CA PHE A 103 1.47 -13.68 15.66
C PHE A 103 0.64 -13.30 16.90
N ASN A 104 0.85 -12.11 17.48
CA ASN A 104 0.08 -11.60 18.61
C ASN A 104 -1.06 -10.67 18.15
N ILE A 105 -2.29 -11.21 18.06
CA ILE A 105 -3.49 -10.47 17.64
C ILE A 105 -4.13 -9.64 18.77
N SER A 106 -3.79 -9.90 20.03
CA SER A 106 -4.48 -9.25 21.17
C SER A 106 -4.25 -7.73 21.20
N VAL A 107 -3.12 -7.27 20.64
CA VAL A 107 -2.80 -5.84 20.51
C VAL A 107 -3.83 -5.10 19.65
N LEU A 108 -4.38 -5.74 18.61
CA LEU A 108 -5.38 -5.12 17.74
C LEU A 108 -6.78 -5.16 18.37
N GLN A 109 -7.13 -6.25 19.06
CA GLN A 109 -8.44 -6.42 19.70
C GLN A 109 -8.66 -5.43 20.86
N ASN A 110 -7.61 -5.14 21.63
CA ASN A 110 -7.68 -4.23 22.76
C ASN A 110 -7.72 -2.74 22.33
N ALA A 111 -7.28 -2.42 21.11
CA ALA A 111 -7.31 -1.05 20.58
C ALA A 111 -8.71 -0.63 20.09
N GLU A 112 -9.58 -1.58 19.74
CA GLU A 112 -10.96 -1.30 19.29
C GLU A 112 -11.98 -1.21 20.44
N THR A 113 -11.57 -1.55 21.66
CA THR A 113 -12.45 -1.62 22.86
C THR A 113 -12.26 -0.46 23.85
N SER A 114 -11.50 0.58 23.47
CA SER A 114 -11.23 1.78 24.29
C SER A 114 -11.84 3.05 23.69
#